data_AF-A0A3D1QWP4-F1
#
_entry.id   AF-A0A3D1QWP4-F1
#
_cell.length_a   1.000
_cell.length_b   1.000
_cell.length_c   1.000
_cell.angle_alpha   90.00
_cell.angle_beta   90.00
_cell.angle_gamma   90.00
#
_symmetry.space_group_name_H-M   'P 1'
#
loop_
_entity.id
_entity.type
_entity.pdbx_description
1 polymer ?
#
loop_
_entity_poly.entity_id
_entity_poly.type
_entity_poly.pdbx_seq_one_letter_code
_entity_poly.pdbx_strand_id
1 'polypeptide(L)'
;EELLEEAGARFEETFTTSEHFAAISDLSYLGFQGASEELLPLATNTPGWGQVYDIPLDDLLALDVPVVNLGPAGKDPHEFTERLELGYSLEVVPQLLKSLVLKLSKLP
;
A
#
# COMPACT_ATOMS: atom_id res chain seq x y z
N GLU A 1 -6.72 12.55 6.65
CA GLU A 1 -7.33 12.92 7.94
C GLU A 1 -8.82 12.67 7.96
N GLU A 2 -9.61 13.22 7.03
CA GLU A 2 -11.08 13.02 6.98
C GLU A 2 -11.54 11.55 7.06
N LEU A 3 -10.83 10.63 6.37
CA LEU A 3 -11.17 9.20 6.40
C LEU A 3 -10.96 8.59 7.80
N LEU A 4 -9.96 9.06 8.55
CA LEU A 4 -9.63 8.56 9.89
C LEU A 4 -10.70 9.02 10.89
N GLU A 5 -11.16 10.26 10.76
CA GLU A 5 -12.28 10.78 11.54
C GLU A 5 -13.58 10.01 11.25
N GLU A 6 -13.84 9.74 9.97
CA GLU A 6 -14.97 8.93 9.53
C GLU A 6 -14.93 7.51 10.12
N ALA A 7 -13.76 6.87 10.10
CA ALA A 7 -13.56 5.55 10.67
C ALA A 7 -13.89 5.52 12.17
N GLY A 8 -13.39 6.48 12.94
CA GLY A 8 -13.67 6.58 14.37
C GLY A 8 -15.14 6.88 14.67
N ALA A 9 -15.76 7.79 13.91
CA ALA A 9 -17.14 8.22 14.14
C ALA A 9 -18.19 7.17 13.75
N ARG A 10 -17.94 6.40 12.68
CA ARG A 10 -18.93 5.45 12.13
C ARG A 10 -18.73 4.02 12.57
N PHE A 11 -17.48 3.62 12.85
CA PHE A 11 -17.12 2.22 13.06
C PHE A 11 -16.33 1.99 14.34
N GLU A 12 -16.07 3.05 15.13
CA GLU A 12 -15.24 2.98 16.35
C GLU A 12 -13.80 2.48 16.06
N GLU A 13 -13.36 2.58 14.80
CA GLU A 13 -12.03 2.13 14.37
C GLU A 13 -10.99 3.23 14.49
N THR A 14 -9.84 2.89 15.04
CA THR A 14 -8.69 3.81 15.15
C THR A 14 -7.61 3.42 14.16
N PHE A 15 -7.25 4.36 13.29
CA PHE A 15 -6.21 4.18 12.29
C PHE A 15 -4.96 5.02 12.62
N THR A 16 -3.80 4.56 12.16
CA THR A 16 -2.54 5.31 12.18
C THR A 16 -2.01 5.41 10.76
N THR A 17 -1.54 6.60 10.37
CA THR A 17 -0.83 6.79 9.10
C THR A 17 0.61 6.30 9.23
N SER A 18 1.05 5.49 8.27
CA SER A 18 2.43 5.04 8.18
C SER A 18 2.94 5.27 6.76
N GLU A 19 4.10 5.90 6.64
CA GLU A 19 4.82 6.05 5.38
C GLU A 19 5.50 4.75 4.94
N HIS A 20 5.57 3.75 5.82
CA HIS A 20 6.24 2.48 5.56
C HIS A 20 5.25 1.33 5.68
N PHE A 21 5.30 0.41 4.70
CA PHE A 21 4.54 -0.83 4.71
C PHE A 21 5.51 -2.01 4.85
N ALA A 22 5.40 -2.75 5.96
CA ALA A 22 6.33 -3.83 6.32
C ALA A 22 6.03 -5.17 5.62
N ALA A 23 5.43 -5.12 4.43
CA ALA A 23 5.10 -6.27 3.61
C ALA A 23 5.32 -5.93 2.12
N ILE A 24 5.20 -6.93 1.25
CA ILE A 24 5.36 -6.76 -0.19
C ILE A 24 4.09 -6.13 -0.75
N SER A 25 4.23 -5.11 -1.60
CA SER A 25 3.11 -4.45 -2.25
C SER A 25 3.53 -3.90 -3.60
N ASP A 26 2.71 -4.12 -4.63
CA ASP A 26 2.93 -3.55 -5.97
C ASP A 26 2.89 -2.01 -5.96
N LEU A 27 2.37 -1.40 -4.89
CA LEU A 27 2.42 0.05 -4.71
C LEU A 27 3.86 0.58 -4.54
N SER A 28 4.83 -0.28 -4.20
CA SER A 28 6.24 0.13 -4.07
C SER A 28 6.90 0.49 -5.40
N TYR A 29 6.25 0.23 -6.54
CA TYR A 29 6.73 0.60 -7.88
C TYR A 29 6.25 1.99 -8.34
N LEU A 30 5.49 2.70 -7.50
CA LEU A 30 4.88 3.98 -7.84
C LEU A 30 5.38 5.08 -6.90
N GLY A 31 5.51 6.30 -7.41
CA GLY A 31 5.74 7.48 -6.57
C GLY A 31 7.12 7.52 -5.91
N PHE A 32 8.13 6.84 -6.49
CA PHE A 32 9.50 6.94 -5.99
C PHE A 32 10.06 8.34 -6.30
N GLN A 33 10.43 9.08 -5.25
CA GLN A 33 10.90 10.46 -5.31
C GLN A 33 12.43 10.61 -5.11
N GLY A 34 13.16 9.49 -5.00
CA GLY A 34 14.60 9.48 -4.78
C GLY A 34 15.42 9.57 -6.07
N ALA A 35 16.74 9.67 -5.94
CA ALA A 35 17.64 9.60 -7.08
C ALA A 35 17.76 8.16 -7.62
N SER A 36 18.04 7.99 -8.92
CA SER A 36 18.22 6.67 -9.54
C SER A 36 19.28 5.80 -8.85
N GLU A 37 20.33 6.43 -8.32
CA GLU A 37 21.44 5.78 -7.63
C GLU A 37 20.99 5.14 -6.30
N GLU A 38 19.91 5.64 -5.70
CA GLU A 38 19.34 5.09 -4.46
C GLU A 38 18.65 3.74 -4.69
N LEU A 39 18.42 3.34 -5.95
CA LEU A 39 17.92 2.01 -6.31
C LEU A 39 19.06 1.00 -6.53
N LEU A 40 20.33 1.43 -6.56
CA LEU A 40 21.47 0.51 -6.69
C LEU A 40 21.56 -0.51 -5.55
N PRO A 41 21.27 -0.17 -4.26
CA PRO A 41 21.21 -1.15 -3.19
C PRO A 41 20.17 -2.25 -3.45
N LEU A 42 19.01 -1.92 -4.04
CA LEU A 42 17.99 -2.92 -4.40
C LEU A 42 18.56 -3.91 -5.40
N ALA A 43 19.15 -3.43 -6.50
CA ALA A 43 19.74 -4.27 -7.54
C ALA A 43 20.88 -5.14 -6.99
N THR A 44 21.77 -4.57 -6.18
CA THR A 44 22.93 -5.30 -5.63
C THR A 44 22.57 -6.34 -4.57
N ASN A 45 21.41 -6.20 -3.92
CA ASN A 45 20.91 -7.14 -2.91
C ASN A 45 19.81 -8.09 -3.43
N THR A 46 19.42 -8.01 -4.69
CA THR A 46 18.41 -8.90 -5.29
C THR A 46 19.10 -10.03 -6.07
N PRO A 47 19.01 -11.29 -5.60
CA PRO A 47 19.65 -12.41 -6.30
C PRO A 47 19.12 -12.56 -7.73
N GLY A 48 20.05 -12.67 -8.68
CA GLY A 48 19.70 -12.88 -10.08
C GLY A 48 19.15 -11.64 -10.81
N TRP A 49 19.38 -10.45 -10.25
CA TRP A 49 19.08 -9.17 -10.90
C TRP A 49 19.67 -9.09 -12.32
N GLY A 50 18.85 -8.68 -13.30
CA GLY A 50 19.21 -8.58 -14.71
C GLY A 50 19.31 -9.92 -15.45
N GLN A 51 19.00 -11.05 -14.80
CA GLN A 51 18.99 -12.38 -15.43
C GLN A 51 17.65 -13.09 -15.28
N VAL A 52 17.17 -13.24 -14.04
CA VAL A 52 15.88 -13.89 -13.71
C VAL A 52 14.83 -12.89 -13.23
N TYR A 53 15.26 -11.69 -12.86
CA TYR A 53 14.41 -10.63 -12.38
C TYR A 53 15.02 -9.27 -12.74
N ASP A 54 14.22 -8.37 -13.29
CA ASP A 54 14.59 -6.99 -13.54
C ASP A 54 13.37 -6.08 -13.34
N ILE A 55 13.64 -4.78 -13.18
CA ILE A 55 12.61 -3.75 -13.10
C ILE A 55 12.97 -2.69 -14.15
N PRO A 56 12.01 -2.23 -14.99
CA PRO A 56 12.25 -1.14 -15.92
C PRO A 56 12.38 0.19 -15.16
N LEU A 57 13.60 0.49 -14.69
CA LEU A 57 13.87 1.63 -13.81
C LEU A 57 13.46 2.96 -14.45
N ASP A 58 13.72 3.15 -15.74
CA ASP A 58 13.36 4.39 -16.44
C ASP A 58 11.85 4.62 -16.44
N ASP A 59 11.05 3.56 -16.66
CA ASP A 59 9.59 3.64 -16.63
C ASP A 59 9.07 3.84 -15.20
N LEU A 60 9.69 3.19 -14.21
CA LEU A 60 9.36 3.35 -12.79
C LEU A 60 9.58 4.80 -12.33
N LEU A 61 10.73 5.38 -12.68
CA LEU A 61 11.07 6.75 -12.32
C LEU A 61 10.22 7.79 -13.06
N ALA A 62 9.63 7.43 -14.19
CA ALA A 62 8.67 8.29 -14.90
C ALA A 62 7.28 8.30 -14.24
N LEU A 63 6.94 7.29 -13.42
CA LEU A 63 5.64 7.14 -12.78
C LEU A 63 5.60 7.75 -11.38
N ASP A 64 5.39 9.06 -11.34
CA ASP A 64 5.11 9.79 -10.11
C ASP A 64 3.62 9.80 -9.78
N VAL A 65 3.16 8.72 -9.16
CA VAL A 65 1.75 8.55 -8.75
C VAL A 65 1.68 8.40 -7.24
N PRO A 66 0.96 9.29 -6.52
CA PRO A 66 0.76 9.13 -5.08
C PRO A 66 -0.06 7.88 -4.81
N VAL A 67 0.37 7.09 -3.83
CA VAL A 67 -0.27 5.83 -3.45
C VAL A 67 -0.79 5.87 -2.01
N VAL A 68 -1.85 5.11 -1.76
CA VAL A 68 -2.36 4.85 -0.42
C VAL A 68 -2.73 3.38 -0.31
N ASN A 69 -2.34 2.74 0.78
CA ASN A 69 -2.68 1.36 1.06
C ASN A 69 -3.75 1.31 2.17
N LEU A 70 -4.94 0.81 1.84
CA LEU A 70 -6.04 0.58 2.77
C LEU A 70 -6.58 -0.83 2.51
N GLY A 71 -6.57 -1.67 3.54
CA GLY A 71 -6.90 -3.08 3.39
C GLY A 71 -7.51 -3.73 4.62
N PRO A 72 -7.89 -5.02 4.49
CA PRO A 72 -8.46 -5.81 5.57
C PRO A 72 -7.45 -6.04 6.70
N ALA A 73 -7.96 -6.47 7.84
CA ALA A 73 -7.14 -6.85 8.99
C ALA A 73 -7.07 -8.36 9.06
N GLY A 74 -5.85 -8.88 9.19
CA GLY A 74 -5.60 -10.30 9.23
C GLY A 74 -4.28 -10.61 9.89
N LYS A 75 -3.95 -11.90 9.91
CA LYS A 75 -2.69 -12.40 10.45
C LYS A 75 -2.23 -13.63 9.68
N ASP A 76 -0.91 -13.78 9.61
CA ASP A 76 -0.17 -14.85 8.94
C ASP A 76 -0.48 -14.93 7.43
N PRO A 77 -0.37 -13.81 6.66
CA PRO A 77 -0.62 -13.84 5.22
C PRO A 77 0.35 -14.77 4.50
N HIS A 78 -0.16 -15.57 3.57
CA HIS A 78 0.59 -16.58 2.81
C HIS A 78 1.13 -17.74 3.67
N GLU A 79 0.58 -17.93 4.88
CA GLU A 79 0.84 -19.09 5.73
C GLU A 79 -0.42 -19.97 5.84
N PHE A 80 -0.27 -21.24 6.24
CA PHE A 80 -1.42 -22.14 6.40
C PHE A 80 -2.38 -21.74 7.54
N THR A 81 -1.95 -20.84 8.43
CA THR A 81 -2.74 -20.26 9.52
C THR A 81 -3.34 -18.90 9.17
N GLU A 82 -3.27 -18.49 7.91
CA GLU A 82 -3.83 -17.23 7.42
C GLU A 82 -5.30 -17.07 7.86
N ARG A 83 -5.62 -15.88 8.38
CA ARG A 83 -6.97 -15.54 8.86
C ARG A 83 -7.24 -14.05 8.79
N LEU A 84 -8.53 -13.72 8.72
CA LEU A 84 -9.04 -12.35 8.70
C LEU A 84 -9.89 -12.08 9.95
N GLU A 85 -9.91 -10.83 10.39
CA GLU A 85 -10.96 -10.33 11.26
C GLU A 85 -12.17 -9.99 10.37
N LEU A 86 -13.26 -10.76 10.53
CA LEU A 86 -14.36 -10.74 9.56
C LEU A 86 -15.22 -9.48 9.66
N GLY A 87 -15.46 -8.95 10.87
CA GLY A 87 -16.31 -7.77 11.04
C GLY A 87 -15.72 -6.55 10.36
N TYR A 88 -14.48 -6.24 10.67
CA TYR A 88 -13.69 -5.19 10.06
C TYR A 88 -13.53 -5.42 8.56
N SER A 89 -13.10 -6.62 8.14
CA SER A 89 -12.70 -6.85 6.75
C SER A 89 -13.89 -6.93 5.79
N LEU A 90 -15.07 -7.38 6.24
CA LEU A 90 -16.24 -7.55 5.39
C LEU A 90 -17.27 -6.43 5.55
N GLU A 91 -17.34 -5.78 6.73
CA GLU A 91 -18.35 -4.75 6.99
C GLU A 91 -17.76 -3.34 7.03
N VAL A 92 -16.55 -3.15 7.55
CA VAL A 92 -15.97 -1.82 7.77
C VAL A 92 -15.11 -1.35 6.59
N VAL A 93 -14.04 -2.09 6.26
CA VAL A 93 -13.08 -1.70 5.21
C VAL A 93 -13.74 -1.46 3.85
N PRO A 94 -14.70 -2.28 3.38
CA PRO A 94 -15.33 -2.01 2.08
C PRO A 94 -16.06 -0.65 2.04
N GLN A 95 -16.64 -0.23 3.17
CA GLN A 95 -17.30 1.08 3.27
C GLN A 95 -16.29 2.22 3.30
N LEU A 96 -15.20 2.07 4.07
CA LEU A 96 -14.12 3.06 4.12
C LEU A 96 -13.39 3.17 2.77
N LEU A 97 -13.13 2.06 2.10
CA LEU A 97 -12.53 2.04 0.77
C LEU A 97 -13.40 2.77 -0.25
N LYS A 98 -14.72 2.52 -0.23
CA LYS A 98 -15.67 3.28 -1.07
C LYS A 98 -15.62 4.78 -0.76
N SER A 99 -15.61 5.16 0.51
CA SER A 99 -15.51 6.56 0.92
C SER A 99 -14.21 7.20 0.43
N LEU A 100 -13.08 6.50 0.62
CA LEU A 100 -11.76 6.94 0.16
C LEU A 100 -11.75 7.21 -1.34
N VAL A 101 -12.21 6.26 -2.16
CA VAL A 101 -12.26 6.43 -3.63
C VAL A 101 -13.10 7.65 -4.02
N LEU A 102 -14.27 7.84 -3.40
CA LEU A 102 -15.16 8.98 -3.67
C LEU A 102 -14.59 10.33 -3.21
N LYS A 103 -13.74 10.34 -2.18
CA LYS A 103 -13.03 11.54 -1.73
C LYS A 103 -11.87 11.85 -2.67
N LEU A 104 -11.07 10.85 -3.02
CA LEU A 104 -9.95 10.99 -3.96
C LEU A 104 -10.43 11.46 -5.34
N SER A 105 -11.58 10.98 -5.82
CA SER A 105 -12.13 11.40 -7.12
C SER A 105 -12.56 12.87 -7.18
N LYS A 106 -12.54 13.59 -6.05
CA LYS A 106 -12.88 15.02 -5.95
C LYS A 106 -11.66 15.89 -5.66
N LEU A 107 -10.49 15.27 -5.46
CA LEU A 107 -9.25 16.02 -5.36
C LEU A 107 -8.94 16.65 -6.73
N PRO A 108 -8.45 17.90 -6.75
CA PRO A 108 -8.18 18.63 -7.98
C PRO A 108 -7.02 18.03 -8.79
#